data_AF-A0A9P7DE88-F1
#
_entry.id   AF-A0A9P7DE88-F1
#
_cell.length_a   1.000
_cell.length_b   1.000
_cell.length_c   1.000
_cell.angle_alpha   90.00
_cell.angle_beta   90.00
_cell.angle_gamma   90.00
#
_symmetry.space_group_name_H-M   'P 1'
#
loop_
_entity.id
_entity.type
_entity.pdbx_description
1 polymer ?
#
loop_
_entity_poly.entity_id
_entity_poly.type
_entity_poly.pdbx_seq_one_letter_code
_entity_poly.pdbx_strand_id
1 'polypeptide(L)'
;MQTFNSNADSSAVSDTISAMQNIQLDVVMHKASSQKGVNYRKKAKVVQSNKSHSTLTSPVWRLPTEILAQIFLYCIPEDGNSIPAPDLAPMLLTTVCRRWREVAVDMPDLWRRLRLEVGHGDWQQRAFCYDTYLKRSRGRQLSLTLECHDNNWTELRSLLQPYVDQVSSLSVGFFSGAGSLAMTDFRGLSELVIYTGGSDTLTAVMHSIAQLPPNMRSLKLMDLWLNLRVLPHLNSLRWAGLTNLDIVVDGLDSFVRLLHLCPNLSSLTMIGIFTTIETSETFVHPKLQSLRMSGHLLLDSTVNLGLFNTITLPNLRTVEVRNMGQWPHEEFKAFVTRSQCPLESLIFGGGVRKTDQQLAEYATLFPSLELVTDPTRSRFYF
;
A
#
# COMPACT_ATOMS: atom_id res chain seq x y z
N MET A 1 -9.22 -48.96 -1.96
CA MET A 1 -8.00 -49.09 -2.78
C MET A 1 -8.31 -48.42 -4.11
N GLN A 2 -7.72 -47.32 -4.56
CA GLN A 2 -6.49 -46.61 -4.22
C GLN A 2 -6.77 -45.10 -4.25
N THR A 3 -6.24 -44.39 -3.26
CA THR A 3 -6.13 -42.92 -3.22
C THR A 3 -4.93 -42.51 -4.07
N PHE A 4 -5.15 -41.77 -5.15
CA PHE A 4 -4.07 -41.11 -5.89
C PHE A 4 -3.77 -39.75 -5.26
N ASN A 5 -2.48 -39.46 -5.17
CA ASN A 5 -1.82 -38.54 -4.27
C ASN A 5 -1.73 -37.13 -4.91
N SER A 6 -2.60 -36.19 -4.55
CA SER A 6 -2.63 -34.82 -5.12
C SER A 6 -1.68 -33.82 -4.43
N ASN A 7 -0.98 -34.23 -3.38
CA ASN A 7 -0.10 -33.34 -2.61
C ASN A 7 1.37 -33.37 -3.05
N ALA A 8 1.78 -34.33 -3.89
CA ALA A 8 3.15 -34.41 -4.39
C ALA A 8 3.42 -33.47 -5.58
N ASP A 9 2.40 -33.17 -6.40
CA ASP A 9 2.55 -32.32 -7.59
C ASP A 9 2.55 -30.82 -7.26
N SER A 10 1.86 -30.38 -6.21
CA SER A 10 1.85 -28.95 -5.81
C SER A 10 3.15 -28.51 -5.12
N SER A 11 3.82 -29.40 -4.39
CA SER A 11 5.14 -29.12 -3.80
C SER A 11 6.21 -29.05 -4.89
N ALA A 12 6.20 -29.99 -5.86
CA ALA A 12 7.13 -29.96 -6.98
C ALA A 12 7.01 -28.69 -7.84
N VAL A 13 5.78 -28.18 -8.04
CA VAL A 13 5.54 -26.90 -8.74
C VAL A 13 6.02 -25.70 -7.90
N SER A 14 5.77 -25.67 -6.59
CA SER A 14 6.29 -24.61 -5.71
C SER A 14 7.82 -24.62 -5.63
N ASP A 15 8.43 -25.80 -5.55
CA ASP A 15 9.88 -25.98 -5.44
C ASP A 15 10.59 -25.64 -6.76
N THR A 16 9.96 -25.91 -7.91
CA THR A 16 10.43 -25.41 -9.22
C THR A 16 10.23 -23.90 -9.39
N ILE A 17 9.16 -23.30 -8.85
CA ILE A 17 8.95 -21.84 -8.84
C ILE A 17 10.01 -21.14 -7.97
N SER A 18 10.31 -21.66 -6.78
CA SER A 18 11.36 -21.14 -5.91
C SER A 18 12.77 -21.36 -6.48
N ALA A 19 13.00 -22.49 -7.18
CA ALA A 19 14.25 -22.72 -7.92
C ALA A 19 14.40 -21.77 -9.12
N MET A 20 13.31 -21.44 -9.83
CA MET A 20 13.33 -20.47 -10.93
C MET A 20 13.54 -19.03 -10.43
N GLN A 21 12.98 -18.66 -9.27
CA GLN A 21 13.23 -17.38 -8.62
C GLN A 21 14.72 -17.20 -8.24
N ASN A 22 15.36 -18.25 -7.70
CA ASN A 22 16.77 -18.19 -7.33
C ASN A 22 17.71 -18.22 -8.56
N ILE A 23 17.40 -19.02 -9.59
CA ILE A 23 18.24 -19.12 -10.80
C ILE A 23 18.09 -17.87 -11.71
N GLN A 24 16.94 -17.20 -11.73
CA GLN A 24 16.76 -15.95 -12.49
C GLN A 24 17.42 -14.74 -11.82
N LEU A 25 17.43 -14.68 -10.49
CA LEU A 25 18.20 -13.67 -9.75
C LEU A 25 19.69 -13.83 -9.98
N ASP A 26 20.23 -15.05 -9.96
CA ASP A 26 21.66 -15.28 -10.20
C ASP A 26 22.08 -14.94 -11.64
N VAL A 27 21.27 -15.21 -12.66
CA VAL A 27 21.63 -14.86 -14.05
C VAL A 27 21.55 -13.34 -14.31
N VAL A 28 20.61 -12.63 -13.67
CA VAL A 28 20.49 -11.17 -13.75
C VAL A 28 21.57 -10.48 -12.92
N MET A 29 21.86 -10.98 -11.72
CA MET A 29 22.90 -10.46 -10.83
C MET A 29 24.32 -10.79 -11.31
N HIS A 30 24.57 -11.98 -11.87
CA HIS A 30 25.89 -12.35 -12.38
C HIS A 30 26.27 -11.56 -13.66
N LYS A 31 25.29 -11.03 -14.40
CA LYS A 31 25.54 -10.05 -15.48
C LYS A 31 25.67 -8.61 -14.96
N ALA A 32 24.90 -8.21 -13.95
CA ALA A 32 25.00 -6.88 -13.33
C ALA A 32 26.32 -6.68 -12.54
N SER A 33 26.79 -7.71 -11.85
CA SER A 33 28.05 -7.71 -11.08
C SER A 33 29.29 -7.74 -11.99
N SER A 34 29.19 -8.38 -13.17
CA SER A 34 30.31 -8.45 -14.13
C SER A 34 30.56 -7.13 -14.86
N GLN A 35 29.66 -6.15 -14.76
CA GLN A 35 29.85 -4.78 -15.28
C GLN A 35 30.27 -3.75 -14.22
N LYS A 36 30.36 -4.12 -12.93
CA LYS A 36 30.76 -3.20 -11.84
C LYS A 36 32.18 -3.42 -11.29
N GLY A 37 32.99 -4.31 -11.89
CA GLY A 37 34.41 -4.47 -11.56
C GLY A 37 35.31 -4.22 -12.77
N VAL A 38 36.25 -3.28 -12.63
CA VAL A 38 37.29 -2.89 -13.61
C VAL A 38 36.86 -1.83 -14.63
N ASN A 39 36.81 -0.58 -14.17
CA ASN A 39 36.92 0.59 -15.04
C ASN A 39 37.99 1.57 -14.53
N TYR A 40 39.23 1.09 -14.37
CA TYR A 40 40.42 1.93 -14.36
C TYR A 40 41.56 1.21 -15.10
N ARG A 41 42.08 1.87 -16.15
CA ARG A 41 43.24 1.49 -16.99
C ARG A 41 43.09 0.24 -17.89
N LYS A 42 42.64 0.46 -19.13
CA LYS A 42 43.37 0.17 -20.39
C LYS A 42 42.47 0.44 -21.59
N LYS A 43 42.45 1.71 -22.04
CA LYS A 43 42.22 2.00 -23.47
C LYS A 43 43.50 1.59 -24.22
N ALA A 44 43.33 0.98 -25.39
CA ALA A 44 44.33 0.41 -26.31
C ALA A 44 44.69 -1.08 -26.09
N LYS A 45 44.44 -1.87 -27.15
CA LYS A 45 44.64 -3.33 -27.35
C LYS A 45 43.51 -4.27 -26.92
N VAL A 46 42.35 -4.19 -27.60
CA VAL A 46 41.52 -5.39 -27.89
C VAL A 46 40.90 -5.20 -29.30
N VAL A 47 41.75 -5.28 -30.33
CA VAL A 47 41.33 -5.59 -31.71
C VAL A 47 42.11 -6.83 -32.10
N GLN A 48 41.74 -7.99 -31.54
CA GLN A 48 42.09 -9.34 -32.02
C GLN A 48 41.65 -10.40 -31.00
N SER A 49 40.39 -10.81 -31.10
CA SER A 49 39.93 -12.20 -30.92
C SER A 49 38.41 -12.27 -31.10
N ASN A 50 37.94 -11.92 -32.31
CA ASN A 50 36.61 -12.29 -32.77
C ASN A 50 36.77 -13.50 -33.70
N LYS A 51 36.75 -14.72 -33.16
CA LYS A 51 36.67 -15.96 -33.97
C LYS A 51 36.43 -17.23 -33.14
N SER A 52 35.41 -17.26 -32.27
CA SER A 52 34.76 -18.52 -31.81
C SER A 52 33.71 -18.31 -30.70
N HIS A 53 32.61 -17.61 -30.99
CA HIS A 53 31.40 -17.69 -30.15
C HIS A 53 30.12 -17.63 -31.01
N SER A 54 30.03 -18.49 -32.03
CA SER A 54 28.73 -18.90 -32.56
C SER A 54 28.24 -20.09 -31.72
N THR A 55 26.99 -20.04 -31.25
CA THR A 55 26.20 -21.12 -30.60
C THR A 55 26.14 -21.22 -29.07
N LEU A 56 26.29 -20.13 -28.32
CA LEU A 56 25.72 -20.01 -26.97
C LEU A 56 24.69 -18.87 -26.92
N THR A 57 23.68 -18.95 -27.80
CA THR A 57 22.47 -18.14 -27.65
C THR A 57 21.76 -18.63 -26.38
N SER A 58 21.92 -17.88 -25.29
CA SER A 58 21.21 -18.10 -24.02
C SER A 58 19.72 -18.49 -24.24
N PRO A 59 19.16 -19.43 -23.47
CA PRO A 59 17.75 -19.86 -23.62
C PRO A 59 16.73 -18.71 -23.62
N VAL A 60 17.07 -17.61 -22.93
CA VAL A 60 16.28 -16.37 -22.86
C VAL A 60 15.97 -15.78 -24.24
N TRP A 61 16.83 -15.99 -25.24
CA TRP A 61 16.63 -15.48 -26.60
C TRP A 61 15.50 -16.19 -27.35
N ARG A 62 15.07 -17.38 -26.89
CA ARG A 62 14.02 -18.19 -27.52
C ARG A 62 12.65 -18.05 -26.84
N LEU A 63 12.59 -17.35 -25.71
CA LEU A 63 11.32 -17.14 -25.01
C LEU A 63 10.35 -16.41 -25.93
N PRO A 64 9.07 -16.82 -26.03
CA PRO A 64 8.02 -16.03 -26.67
C PRO A 64 7.88 -14.65 -26.02
N THR A 65 7.31 -13.68 -26.75
CA THR A 65 7.13 -12.31 -26.25
C THR A 65 6.21 -12.29 -25.03
N GLU A 66 5.22 -13.16 -24.97
CA GLU A 66 4.24 -13.29 -23.90
C GLU A 66 4.92 -13.74 -22.59
N ILE A 67 5.82 -14.72 -22.68
CA ILE A 67 6.58 -15.22 -21.53
C ILE A 67 7.58 -14.16 -21.06
N LEU A 68 8.22 -13.46 -21.99
CA LEU A 68 9.13 -12.36 -21.66
C LEU A 68 8.39 -11.21 -20.96
N ALA A 69 7.19 -10.87 -21.42
CA ALA A 69 6.33 -9.85 -20.83
C ALA A 69 5.89 -10.25 -19.40
N GLN A 70 5.54 -11.52 -19.17
CA GLN A 70 5.24 -12.02 -17.82
C GLN A 70 6.45 -11.86 -16.90
N ILE A 71 7.65 -12.28 -17.34
CA ILE A 71 8.89 -12.10 -16.58
C ILE A 71 9.10 -10.63 -16.23
N PHE A 72 8.88 -9.71 -17.17
CA PHE A 72 9.05 -8.27 -16.94
C PHE A 72 8.11 -7.72 -15.87
N LEU A 73 6.87 -8.19 -15.81
CA LEU A 73 5.93 -7.81 -14.75
C LEU A 73 6.41 -8.28 -13.37
N TYR A 74 6.97 -9.49 -13.28
CA TYR A 74 7.57 -10.00 -12.03
C TYR A 74 8.85 -9.27 -11.62
N CYS A 75 9.48 -8.50 -12.51
CA CYS A 75 10.64 -7.68 -12.17
C CYS A 75 10.27 -6.33 -11.55
N ILE A 76 9.00 -5.92 -11.58
CA ILE A 76 8.57 -4.63 -11.01
C ILE A 76 8.52 -4.76 -9.48
N PRO A 77 9.10 -3.81 -8.73
CA PRO A 77 8.97 -3.78 -7.27
C PRO A 77 7.50 -3.77 -6.83
N GLU A 78 7.13 -4.69 -5.93
CA GLU A 78 5.76 -4.82 -5.42
C GLU A 78 5.29 -3.58 -4.63
N ASP A 79 6.23 -2.90 -3.98
CA ASP A 79 6.00 -1.72 -3.15
C ASP A 79 5.56 -0.48 -3.94
N GLY A 80 5.56 -0.55 -5.28
CA GLY A 80 5.09 0.52 -6.15
C GLY A 80 6.01 1.74 -6.21
N ASN A 81 7.19 1.66 -5.60
CA ASN A 81 8.14 2.75 -5.50
C ASN A 81 9.18 2.73 -6.62
N SER A 82 8.70 2.62 -7.86
CA SER A 82 9.58 2.63 -9.03
C SER A 82 10.12 4.04 -9.27
N ILE A 83 11.32 4.31 -8.74
CA ILE A 83 12.13 5.47 -9.13
C ILE A 83 12.74 5.15 -10.51
N PRO A 84 12.62 6.05 -11.50
CA PRO A 84 13.28 5.86 -12.80
C PRO A 84 14.81 5.86 -12.67
N ALA A 85 15.39 4.68 -12.41
CA ALA A 85 16.82 4.48 -12.29
C ALA A 85 17.29 3.44 -13.31
N PRO A 86 18.43 3.63 -14.00
CA PRO A 86 18.90 2.72 -15.05
C PRO A 86 19.09 1.26 -14.61
N ASP A 87 19.31 1.03 -13.32
CA ASP A 87 19.53 -0.27 -12.68
C ASP A 87 18.27 -0.88 -12.06
N LEU A 88 17.12 -0.19 -12.14
CA LEU A 88 15.83 -0.67 -11.67
C LEU A 88 14.86 -0.92 -12.82
N ALA A 89 13.99 -1.92 -12.68
CA ALA A 89 12.88 -2.11 -13.60
C ALA A 89 11.86 -0.95 -13.47
N PRO A 90 11.20 -0.53 -14.57
CA PRO A 90 11.31 -1.09 -15.92
C PRO A 90 12.48 -0.53 -16.75
N MET A 91 13.26 0.44 -16.26
CA MET A 91 14.33 1.08 -17.05
C MET A 91 15.42 0.08 -17.43
N LEU A 92 15.86 -0.76 -16.48
CA LEU A 92 16.85 -1.80 -16.70
C LEU A 92 16.46 -2.72 -17.87
N LEU A 93 15.18 -3.06 -17.98
CA LEU A 93 14.66 -3.93 -19.04
C LEU A 93 14.86 -3.30 -20.44
N THR A 94 14.90 -1.97 -20.53
CA THR A 94 15.15 -1.25 -21.79
C THR A 94 16.62 -1.18 -22.20
N THR A 95 17.55 -1.56 -21.33
CA THR A 95 19.00 -1.43 -21.56
C THR A 95 19.69 -2.77 -21.86
N VAL A 96 19.07 -3.91 -21.55
CA VAL A 96 19.67 -5.25 -21.72
C VAL A 96 20.02 -5.58 -23.17
N CYS A 97 19.04 -5.55 -24.08
CA CYS A 97 19.25 -5.79 -25.50
C CYS A 97 18.12 -5.14 -26.33
N ARG A 98 18.29 -5.09 -27.65
CA ARG A 98 17.29 -4.51 -28.57
C ARG A 98 15.91 -5.15 -28.42
N ARG A 99 15.83 -6.48 -28.39
CA ARG A 99 14.57 -7.21 -28.27
C ARG A 99 13.84 -6.90 -26.96
N TRP A 100 14.56 -6.88 -25.84
CA TRP A 100 14.00 -6.55 -24.54
C TRP A 100 13.49 -5.11 -24.49
N ARG A 101 14.24 -4.18 -25.09
CA ARG A 101 13.81 -2.79 -25.23
C ARG A 101 12.51 -2.65 -26.01
N GLU A 102 12.42 -3.30 -27.18
CA GLU A 102 11.21 -3.28 -28.00
C GLU A 102 10.00 -3.78 -27.20
N VAL A 103 10.12 -4.95 -26.57
CA VAL A 103 9.05 -5.53 -25.75
C VAL A 103 8.70 -4.64 -24.55
N ALA A 104 9.68 -4.15 -23.79
CA ALA A 104 9.43 -3.34 -22.60
C ALA A 104 8.78 -1.99 -22.95
N VAL A 105 9.26 -1.30 -23.99
CA VAL A 105 8.68 -0.02 -24.43
C VAL A 105 7.27 -0.20 -24.98
N ASP A 106 6.98 -1.32 -25.63
CA ASP A 106 5.66 -1.64 -26.18
C ASP A 106 4.68 -2.26 -25.18
N MET A 107 5.05 -2.36 -23.90
CA MET A 107 4.23 -2.94 -22.84
C MET A 107 3.74 -1.87 -21.85
N PRO A 108 2.58 -1.24 -22.06
CA PRO A 108 2.12 -0.10 -21.26
C PRO A 108 1.97 -0.39 -19.78
N ASP A 109 1.66 -1.65 -19.42
CA ASP A 109 1.47 -2.05 -18.04
C ASP A 109 2.74 -1.93 -17.17
N LEU A 110 3.93 -1.98 -17.78
CA LEU A 110 5.18 -1.72 -17.06
C LEU A 110 5.31 -0.27 -16.59
N TRP A 111 4.60 0.66 -17.24
CA TRP A 111 4.78 2.11 -17.10
C TRP A 111 3.65 2.78 -16.29
N ARG A 112 2.87 1.99 -15.56
CA ARG A 112 1.69 2.48 -14.81
C ARG A 112 2.01 3.00 -13.42
N ARG A 113 3.14 2.59 -12.84
CA ARG A 113 3.59 2.98 -11.49
C ARG A 113 4.83 3.85 -11.60
N LEU A 114 4.83 5.00 -10.94
CA LEU A 114 5.94 5.94 -11.00
C LEU A 114 6.05 6.74 -9.69
N ARG A 115 7.25 6.82 -9.14
CA ARG A 115 7.60 7.80 -8.09
C ARG A 115 8.20 9.06 -8.73
N LEU A 116 7.67 10.22 -8.34
CA LEU A 116 8.12 11.54 -8.76
C LEU A 116 8.67 12.31 -7.55
N GLU A 117 9.95 12.63 -7.62
CA GLU A 117 10.65 13.47 -6.64
C GLU A 117 10.86 14.89 -7.17
N VAL A 118 10.52 15.89 -6.35
CA VAL A 118 10.66 17.34 -6.63
C VAL A 118 11.51 18.00 -5.55
N GLY A 119 12.40 18.92 -5.94
CA GLY A 119 13.29 19.67 -5.02
C GLY A 119 14.79 19.36 -5.17
N HIS A 120 15.19 18.63 -6.22
CA HIS A 120 16.60 18.43 -6.54
C HIS A 120 17.00 19.27 -7.76
N GLY A 121 18.24 19.80 -7.77
CA GLY A 121 18.73 20.83 -8.70
C GLY A 121 18.83 20.48 -10.19
N ASP A 122 18.06 19.50 -10.67
CA ASP A 122 17.98 19.08 -12.08
C ASP A 122 16.54 18.64 -12.44
N TRP A 123 15.57 19.53 -12.20
CA TRP A 123 14.17 19.24 -12.48
C TRP A 123 13.90 19.02 -13.97
N GLN A 124 14.54 19.78 -14.86
CA GLN A 124 14.27 19.70 -16.30
C GLN A 124 14.60 18.31 -16.87
N GLN A 125 15.74 17.72 -16.49
CA GLN A 125 16.09 16.38 -16.94
C GLN A 125 15.16 15.33 -16.35
N ARG A 126 14.81 15.44 -15.06
CA ARG A 126 13.87 14.52 -14.40
C ARG A 126 12.47 14.60 -15.02
N ALA A 127 11.96 15.81 -15.25
CA ALA A 127 10.67 16.05 -15.88
C ALA A 127 10.59 15.43 -17.27
N PHE A 128 11.65 15.53 -18.08
CA PHE A 128 11.74 14.85 -19.38
C PHE A 128 11.65 13.32 -19.25
N CYS A 129 12.38 12.75 -18.27
CA CYS A 129 12.32 11.32 -18.00
C CYS A 129 10.94 10.88 -17.53
N TYR A 130 10.30 11.63 -16.62
CA TYR A 130 8.96 11.37 -16.13
C TYR A 130 7.92 11.46 -17.26
N ASP A 131 7.95 12.51 -18.08
CA ASP A 131 7.04 12.65 -19.23
C ASP A 131 7.19 11.48 -20.22
N THR A 132 8.43 11.09 -20.52
CA THR A 132 8.70 9.93 -21.38
C THR A 132 8.15 8.64 -20.78
N TYR A 133 8.28 8.47 -19.47
CA TYR A 133 7.72 7.33 -18.73
C TYR A 133 6.19 7.31 -18.83
N LEU A 134 5.55 8.44 -18.52
CA LEU A 134 4.10 8.57 -18.52
C LEU A 134 3.50 8.36 -19.92
N LYS A 135 4.14 8.84 -20.99
CA LYS A 135 3.72 8.57 -22.38
C LYS A 135 3.68 7.08 -22.72
N ARG A 136 4.58 6.28 -22.14
CA ARG A 136 4.63 4.82 -22.39
C ARG A 136 3.47 4.07 -21.74
N SER A 137 2.77 4.67 -20.77
CA SER A 137 1.53 4.11 -20.22
C SER A 137 0.37 4.10 -21.22
N ARG A 138 0.47 4.83 -22.34
CA ARG A 138 -0.52 4.86 -23.44
C ARG A 138 -1.97 5.03 -22.98
N GLY A 139 -2.23 5.90 -22.00
CA GLY A 139 -3.60 6.18 -21.54
C GLY A 139 -4.13 5.20 -20.48
N ARG A 140 -3.32 4.26 -20.00
CA ARG A 140 -3.71 3.32 -18.93
C ARG A 140 -3.80 4.05 -17.58
N GLN A 141 -4.59 3.49 -16.67
CA GLN A 141 -4.71 4.03 -15.31
C GLN A 141 -3.36 4.01 -14.59
N LEU A 142 -3.00 5.17 -14.05
CA LEU A 142 -1.74 5.46 -13.38
C LEU A 142 -1.88 5.39 -11.86
N SER A 143 -0.83 4.89 -11.22
CA SER A 143 -0.61 4.96 -9.77
C SER A 143 0.69 5.71 -9.53
N LEU A 144 0.60 6.90 -8.91
CA LEU A 144 1.73 7.81 -8.76
C LEU A 144 2.07 8.02 -7.29
N THR A 145 3.36 8.09 -6.97
CA THR A 145 3.86 8.50 -5.65
C THR A 145 4.60 9.82 -5.81
N LEU A 146 4.20 10.85 -5.07
CA LEU A 146 4.73 12.20 -5.16
C LEU A 146 5.47 12.55 -3.86
N GLU A 147 6.75 12.85 -3.98
CA GLU A 147 7.60 13.31 -2.88
C GLU A 147 8.10 14.72 -3.23
N CYS A 148 7.71 15.71 -2.43
CA CYS A 148 8.06 17.11 -2.65
C CYS A 148 8.74 17.68 -1.40
N HIS A 149 10.00 18.09 -1.51
CA HIS A 149 10.78 18.60 -0.39
C HIS A 149 10.72 20.13 -0.24
N ASP A 150 10.64 20.87 -1.36
CA ASP A 150 10.80 22.35 -1.40
C ASP A 150 9.50 23.12 -1.72
N ASN A 151 8.32 22.51 -1.55
CA ASN A 151 7.02 23.11 -1.90
C ASN A 151 6.81 23.53 -3.37
N ASN A 152 7.66 23.07 -4.29
CA ASN A 152 7.56 23.34 -5.74
C ASN A 152 6.49 22.49 -6.44
N TRP A 153 5.24 22.54 -5.95
CA TRP A 153 4.11 21.81 -6.53
C TRP A 153 3.70 22.31 -7.93
N THR A 154 4.09 23.52 -8.31
CA THR A 154 3.76 24.15 -9.60
C THR A 154 4.37 23.40 -10.77
N GLU A 155 5.64 23.02 -10.66
CA GLU A 155 6.38 22.28 -11.66
C GLU A 155 5.76 20.90 -11.89
N LEU A 156 5.48 20.18 -10.79
CA LEU A 156 4.84 18.88 -10.85
C LEU A 156 3.41 18.96 -11.40
N ARG A 157 2.64 19.98 -11.03
CA ARG A 157 1.31 20.23 -11.60
C ARG A 157 1.38 20.42 -13.12
N SER A 158 2.36 21.20 -13.60
CA SER A 158 2.53 21.43 -15.04
C SER A 158 2.85 20.14 -15.81
N LEU A 159 3.68 19.26 -15.23
CA LEU A 159 4.02 17.95 -15.78
C LEU A 159 2.83 16.99 -15.81
N LEU A 160 2.03 16.96 -14.73
CA LEU A 160 0.92 16.02 -14.59
C LEU A 160 -0.36 16.47 -15.30
N GLN A 161 -0.48 17.74 -15.68
CA GLN A 161 -1.67 18.30 -16.33
C GLN A 161 -2.23 17.44 -17.49
N PRO A 162 -1.41 16.85 -18.39
CA PRO A 162 -1.91 16.00 -19.49
C PRO A 162 -2.41 14.63 -19.04
N TYR A 163 -2.09 14.21 -17.82
CA TYR A 163 -2.29 12.86 -17.30
C TYR A 163 -3.32 12.80 -16.16
N VAL A 164 -3.88 13.93 -15.72
CA VAL A 164 -4.77 14.01 -14.54
C VAL A 164 -5.99 13.08 -14.61
N ASP A 165 -6.53 12.84 -15.80
CA ASP A 165 -7.67 11.93 -15.99
C ASP A 165 -7.28 10.44 -15.92
N GLN A 166 -5.99 10.13 -16.09
CA GLN A 166 -5.46 8.77 -16.04
C GLN A 166 -5.07 8.35 -14.62
N VAL A 167 -4.84 9.31 -13.71
CA VAL A 167 -4.43 9.02 -12.33
C VAL A 167 -5.62 8.48 -11.54
N SER A 168 -5.54 7.21 -11.15
CA SER A 168 -6.56 6.54 -10.32
C SER A 168 -6.12 6.34 -8.88
N SER A 169 -4.81 6.30 -8.64
CA SER A 169 -4.20 6.11 -7.33
C SER A 169 -3.06 7.11 -7.14
N LEU A 170 -3.07 7.82 -6.02
CA LEU A 170 -2.09 8.85 -5.72
C LEU A 170 -1.56 8.67 -4.29
N SER A 171 -0.24 8.70 -4.13
CA SER A 171 0.44 8.77 -2.85
C SER A 171 1.17 10.11 -2.77
N VAL A 172 1.01 10.86 -1.69
CA VAL A 172 1.56 12.21 -1.54
C VAL A 172 2.23 12.36 -0.18
N GLY A 173 3.52 12.67 -0.17
CA GLY A 173 4.27 12.99 1.04
C GLY A 173 4.37 14.50 1.28
N PHE A 174 3.92 14.97 2.44
CA PHE A 174 4.12 16.34 2.91
C PHE A 174 5.26 16.39 3.95
N PHE A 175 6.34 17.08 3.60
CA PHE A 175 7.52 17.22 4.47
C PHE A 175 7.80 18.67 4.90
N SER A 176 7.19 19.65 4.22
CA SER A 176 7.25 21.08 4.55
C SER A 176 5.94 21.78 4.14
N GLY A 177 5.68 22.99 4.67
CA GLY A 177 4.33 23.59 4.73
C GLY A 177 3.71 24.18 3.45
N ALA A 178 2.41 24.51 3.55
CA ALA A 178 1.51 25.29 2.65
C ALA A 178 1.33 24.90 1.17
N GLY A 179 2.28 24.22 0.54
CA GLY A 179 2.11 23.75 -0.83
C GLY A 179 1.20 22.52 -0.91
N SER A 180 0.20 22.51 -1.79
CA SER A 180 -0.60 21.32 -2.08
C SER A 180 -1.04 21.29 -3.54
N LEU A 181 -1.26 20.09 -4.06
CA LEU A 181 -1.97 19.90 -5.33
C LEU A 181 -3.47 20.06 -5.08
N ALA A 182 -4.14 20.76 -5.98
CA ALA A 182 -5.60 20.78 -5.98
C ALA A 182 -6.11 19.38 -6.36
N MET A 183 -6.51 18.59 -5.36
CA MET A 183 -6.94 17.20 -5.56
C MET A 183 -8.15 17.09 -6.50
N THR A 184 -8.90 18.18 -6.67
CA THR A 184 -10.00 18.30 -7.65
C THR A 184 -9.56 18.13 -9.10
N ASP A 185 -8.29 18.35 -9.41
CA ASP A 185 -7.78 18.22 -10.78
C ASP A 185 -7.78 16.74 -11.24
N PHE A 186 -7.66 15.79 -10.30
CA PHE A 186 -7.61 14.35 -10.58
C PHE A 186 -9.01 13.73 -10.61
N ARG A 187 -9.68 13.82 -11.75
CA ARG A 187 -11.09 13.36 -11.91
C ARG A 187 -11.28 11.84 -11.79
N GLY A 188 -10.25 11.08 -12.15
CA GLY A 188 -10.22 9.62 -12.07
C GLY A 188 -9.78 9.05 -10.73
N LEU A 189 -9.41 9.91 -9.77
CA LEU A 189 -8.82 9.49 -8.51
C LEU A 189 -9.84 8.74 -7.63
N SER A 190 -9.51 7.49 -7.33
CA SER A 190 -10.28 6.63 -6.43
C SER A 190 -9.53 6.28 -5.14
N GLU A 191 -8.20 6.37 -5.15
CA GLU A 191 -7.34 6.05 -4.01
C GLU A 191 -6.34 7.18 -3.75
N LEU A 192 -6.24 7.59 -2.48
CA LEU A 192 -5.29 8.60 -2.03
C LEU A 192 -4.63 8.10 -0.76
N VAL A 193 -3.31 8.19 -0.74
CA VAL A 193 -2.50 8.00 0.45
C VAL A 193 -1.76 9.30 0.73
N ILE A 194 -1.87 9.80 1.96
CA ILE A 194 -1.15 10.98 2.42
C ILE A 194 -0.19 10.54 3.52
N TYR A 195 1.07 10.90 3.38
CA TYR A 195 2.13 10.70 4.37
C TYR A 195 2.58 12.06 4.89
N THR A 196 2.86 12.16 6.19
CA THR A 196 3.36 13.39 6.79
C THR A 196 4.65 13.14 7.56
N GLY A 197 5.67 13.97 7.32
CA GLY A 197 6.99 13.82 7.97
C GLY A 197 7.45 15.02 8.80
N GLY A 198 6.59 16.01 9.06
CA GLY A 198 6.98 17.26 9.74
C GLY A 198 5.86 17.91 10.55
N SER A 199 6.24 18.80 11.48
CA SER A 199 5.34 19.43 12.46
C SER A 199 4.26 20.36 11.86
N ASP A 200 4.48 20.87 10.63
CA ASP A 200 3.69 21.97 10.05
C ASP A 200 2.92 21.54 8.78
N THR A 201 2.56 20.26 8.71
CA THR A 201 1.92 19.65 7.51
C THR A 201 0.39 19.65 7.55
N LEU A 202 -0.20 19.86 8.73
CA LEU A 202 -1.64 19.75 8.97
C LEU A 202 -2.47 20.59 7.99
N THR A 203 -2.10 21.85 7.78
CA THR A 203 -2.85 22.76 6.88
C THR A 203 -2.91 22.25 5.44
N ALA A 204 -1.80 21.71 4.91
CA ALA A 204 -1.74 21.16 3.56
C ALA A 204 -2.59 19.89 3.43
N VAL A 205 -2.56 19.04 4.46
CA VAL A 205 -3.43 17.86 4.53
C VAL A 205 -4.89 18.26 4.58
N MET A 206 -5.25 19.23 5.42
CA MET A 206 -6.64 19.73 5.54
C MET A 206 -7.15 20.28 4.21
N HIS A 207 -6.32 21.04 3.51
CA HIS A 207 -6.67 21.56 2.18
C HIS A 207 -6.91 20.43 1.17
N SER A 208 -6.06 19.40 1.19
CA SER A 208 -6.16 18.24 0.30
C SER A 208 -7.44 17.44 0.57
N ILE A 209 -7.75 17.19 1.85
CA ILE A 209 -8.95 16.46 2.29
C ILE A 209 -10.24 17.23 1.98
N ALA A 210 -10.23 18.55 2.11
CA ALA A 210 -11.38 19.39 1.77
C ALA A 210 -11.73 19.34 0.27
N GLN A 211 -10.75 18.98 -0.56
CA GLN A 211 -10.83 18.97 -2.02
C GLN A 211 -10.92 17.57 -2.63
N LEU A 212 -11.26 16.56 -1.81
CA LEU A 212 -11.40 15.20 -2.31
C LEU A 212 -12.43 15.12 -3.45
N PRO A 213 -12.09 14.44 -4.56
CA PRO A 213 -13.01 14.26 -5.67
C PRO A 213 -14.18 13.35 -5.24
N PRO A 214 -15.36 13.47 -5.89
CA PRO A 214 -16.54 12.69 -5.51
C PRO A 214 -16.41 11.17 -5.77
N ASN A 215 -15.47 10.76 -6.64
CA ASN A 215 -15.24 9.35 -7.01
C ASN A 215 -14.33 8.61 -6.02
N MET A 216 -13.94 9.27 -4.94
CA MET A 216 -13.02 8.78 -3.92
C MET A 216 -13.59 7.55 -3.20
N ARG A 217 -12.81 6.46 -3.12
CA ARG A 217 -13.20 5.20 -2.47
C ARG A 217 -12.29 4.82 -1.31
N SER A 218 -10.98 5.04 -1.47
CA SER A 218 -9.98 4.70 -0.46
C SER A 218 -9.17 5.91 -0.06
N LEU A 219 -9.21 6.27 1.22
CA LEU A 219 -8.37 7.31 1.81
C LEU A 219 -7.49 6.71 2.89
N LYS A 220 -6.19 6.96 2.81
CA LYS A 220 -5.21 6.53 3.82
C LYS A 220 -4.40 7.72 4.30
N LEU A 221 -4.38 7.96 5.61
CA LEU A 221 -3.69 9.07 6.26
C LEU A 221 -2.69 8.48 7.23
N MET A 222 -1.43 8.42 6.78
CA MET A 222 -0.32 7.80 7.51
C MET A 222 0.40 8.87 8.33
N ASP A 223 0.83 8.48 9.54
CA ASP A 223 1.70 9.28 10.42
C ASP A 223 1.10 10.62 10.87
N LEU A 224 -0.23 10.75 10.84
CA LEU A 224 -0.94 11.99 11.19
C LEU A 224 -2.00 11.77 12.26
N TRP A 225 -1.83 12.40 13.42
CA TRP A 225 -2.89 12.51 14.42
C TRP A 225 -3.94 13.53 14.00
N LEU A 226 -5.10 13.04 13.55
CA LEU A 226 -6.23 13.91 13.25
C LEU A 226 -7.13 14.08 14.47
N ASN A 227 -7.09 15.30 15.02
CA ASN A 227 -8.14 15.73 15.93
C ASN A 227 -9.35 16.19 15.11
N LEU A 228 -10.35 15.31 14.99
CA LEU A 228 -11.56 15.63 14.25
C LEU A 228 -12.36 16.76 14.89
N ARG A 229 -12.20 17.07 16.18
CA ARG A 229 -12.89 18.21 16.81
C ARG A 229 -12.47 19.54 16.18
N VAL A 230 -11.27 19.62 15.62
CA VAL A 230 -10.77 20.79 14.86
C VAL A 230 -11.31 20.80 13.41
N LEU A 231 -12.11 19.81 13.02
CA LEU A 231 -12.72 19.66 11.70
C LEU A 231 -14.25 19.91 11.66
N PRO A 232 -14.80 21.02 12.20
CA PRO A 232 -16.24 21.27 12.20
C PRO A 232 -16.83 21.54 10.81
N HIS A 233 -15.99 21.75 9.78
CA HIS A 233 -16.42 22.13 8.41
C HIS A 233 -16.27 21.03 7.36
N LEU A 234 -15.93 19.79 7.74
CA LEU A 234 -15.92 18.69 6.77
C LEU A 234 -17.34 18.38 6.30
N ASN A 235 -17.58 18.65 5.03
CA ASN A 235 -18.87 18.40 4.39
C ASN A 235 -19.07 16.89 4.26
N SER A 236 -20.07 16.34 4.97
CA SER A 236 -20.35 14.89 5.06
C SER A 236 -20.50 14.21 3.69
N LEU A 237 -20.93 14.97 2.68
CA LEU A 237 -21.17 14.49 1.32
C LEU A 237 -19.94 13.91 0.61
N ARG A 238 -18.72 14.34 0.96
CA ARG A 238 -17.49 13.86 0.30
C ARG A 238 -16.97 12.55 0.87
N TRP A 239 -17.15 12.37 2.17
CA TRP A 239 -16.68 11.18 2.89
C TRP A 239 -17.67 10.02 2.78
N ALA A 240 -18.93 10.31 2.43
CA ALA A 240 -19.96 9.31 2.24
C ALA A 240 -19.66 8.30 1.12
N GLY A 241 -18.82 8.65 0.14
CA GLY A 241 -18.39 7.74 -0.94
C GLY A 241 -17.31 6.74 -0.53
N LEU A 242 -16.63 6.95 0.60
CA LEU A 242 -15.49 6.15 1.03
C LEU A 242 -15.94 4.73 1.45
N THR A 243 -15.24 3.73 0.93
CA THR A 243 -15.39 2.31 1.28
C THR A 243 -14.22 1.82 2.13
N ASN A 244 -13.06 2.46 2.01
CA ASN A 244 -11.85 2.10 2.72
C ASN A 244 -11.26 3.37 3.36
N LEU A 245 -11.01 3.32 4.67
CA LEU A 245 -10.41 4.41 5.41
C LEU A 245 -9.32 3.87 6.31
N ASP A 246 -8.14 4.47 6.23
CA ASP A 246 -7.02 4.22 7.14
C ASP A 246 -6.61 5.56 7.75
N ILE A 247 -6.75 5.69 9.07
CA ILE A 247 -6.62 6.97 9.75
C ILE A 247 -6.17 6.77 11.21
N VAL A 248 -5.32 7.68 11.69
CA VAL A 248 -4.97 7.73 13.11
C VAL A 248 -5.99 8.59 13.86
N VAL A 249 -6.59 8.02 14.90
CA VAL A 249 -7.69 8.64 15.65
C VAL A 249 -7.26 8.89 17.10
N ASP A 250 -7.64 10.05 17.65
CA ASP A 250 -7.25 10.53 18.97
C ASP A 250 -8.23 10.14 20.11
N GLY A 251 -9.36 9.52 19.79
CA GLY A 251 -10.35 9.06 20.79
C GLY A 251 -11.63 8.47 20.21
N LEU A 252 -12.50 7.97 21.11
CA LEU A 252 -13.77 7.31 20.76
C LEU A 252 -14.77 8.24 20.06
N ASP A 253 -14.84 9.50 20.49
CA ASP A 253 -15.72 10.53 19.91
C ASP A 253 -15.37 10.77 18.42
N SER A 254 -14.09 10.93 18.13
CA SER A 254 -13.58 11.02 16.76
C SER A 254 -13.92 9.76 15.94
N PHE A 255 -13.80 8.57 16.53
CA PHE A 255 -14.17 7.32 15.86
C PHE A 255 -15.65 7.26 15.50
N VAL A 256 -16.55 7.50 16.46
CA VAL A 256 -18.00 7.49 16.23
C VAL A 256 -18.36 8.53 15.18
N ARG A 257 -17.73 9.71 15.22
CA ARG A 257 -17.95 10.76 14.21
C ARG A 257 -17.50 10.34 12.81
N LEU A 258 -16.40 9.59 12.65
CA LEU A 258 -15.99 9.04 11.35
C LEU A 258 -17.03 8.09 10.79
N LEU A 259 -17.57 7.21 11.63
CA LEU A 259 -18.61 6.28 11.19
C LEU A 259 -19.87 7.00 10.73
N HIS A 260 -20.22 8.16 11.32
CA HIS A 260 -21.30 9.00 10.82
C HIS A 260 -20.97 9.66 9.46
N LEU A 261 -19.72 10.07 9.25
CA LEU A 261 -19.27 10.72 8.01
C LEU A 261 -19.12 9.74 6.83
N CYS A 262 -18.92 8.44 7.11
CA CYS A 262 -18.66 7.42 6.11
C CYS A 262 -19.69 6.27 6.12
N PRO A 263 -20.99 6.52 5.84
CA PRO A 263 -22.03 5.49 5.90
C PRO A 263 -21.82 4.28 4.96
N ASN A 264 -20.95 4.39 3.94
CA ASN A 264 -20.64 3.31 3.00
C ASN A 264 -19.33 2.57 3.32
N LEU A 265 -18.73 2.82 4.48
CA LEU A 265 -17.45 2.24 4.86
C LEU A 265 -17.54 0.71 4.99
N SER A 266 -16.67 0.02 4.28
CA SER A 266 -16.54 -1.45 4.26
C SER A 266 -15.32 -1.92 5.04
N SER A 267 -14.23 -1.15 5.02
CA SER A 267 -13.01 -1.43 5.77
C SER A 267 -12.52 -0.18 6.48
N LEU A 268 -12.18 -0.32 7.76
CA LEU A 268 -11.61 0.73 8.58
C LEU A 268 -10.35 0.24 9.30
N THR A 269 -9.23 0.93 9.08
CA THR A 269 -8.03 0.79 9.90
C THR A 269 -7.90 2.00 10.80
N MET A 270 -7.64 1.73 12.08
CA MET A 270 -7.44 2.76 13.09
C MET A 270 -6.16 2.49 13.85
N ILE A 271 -5.36 3.54 13.99
CA ILE A 271 -4.19 3.57 14.86
C ILE A 271 -4.49 4.63 15.92
N GLY A 272 -4.35 4.35 17.22
CA GLY A 272 -4.79 5.35 18.18
C GLY A 272 -4.54 5.10 19.66
N ILE A 273 -4.50 6.22 20.40
CA ILE A 273 -4.66 6.29 21.85
C ILE A 273 -6.14 6.52 22.08
N PHE A 274 -6.80 5.60 22.74
CA PHE A 274 -8.22 5.73 22.99
C PHE A 274 -8.42 6.15 24.44
N THR A 275 -8.92 7.34 24.65
CA THR A 275 -9.37 7.80 25.97
C THR A 275 -10.84 7.45 26.16
N THR A 276 -11.21 7.03 27.37
CA THR A 276 -12.58 6.66 27.73
C THR A 276 -13.47 7.90 27.74
N ILE A 277 -14.67 7.75 27.18
CA ILE A 277 -15.77 8.70 27.39
C ILE A 277 -16.98 7.85 27.78
N GLU A 278 -17.69 8.28 28.81
CA GLU A 278 -19.01 7.78 29.18
C GLU A 278 -20.04 8.17 28.09
N THR A 279 -20.00 7.50 26.95
CA THR A 279 -21.03 7.66 25.92
C THR A 279 -22.10 6.59 26.12
N SER A 280 -23.34 7.02 26.35
CA SER A 280 -24.49 6.13 26.58
C SER A 280 -25.18 5.68 25.29
N GLU A 281 -24.84 6.29 24.15
CA GLU A 281 -25.48 5.98 22.87
C GLU A 281 -24.70 4.92 22.08
N THR A 282 -25.38 3.84 21.75
CA THR A 282 -24.85 2.80 20.85
C THR A 282 -25.02 3.21 19.40
N PHE A 283 -23.93 3.28 18.66
CA PHE A 283 -23.91 3.59 17.23
C PHE A 283 -23.97 2.33 16.36
N VAL A 284 -24.72 2.36 15.26
CA VAL A 284 -24.85 1.23 14.32
C VAL A 284 -24.23 1.60 12.97
N HIS A 285 -23.24 0.83 12.52
CA HIS A 285 -22.70 0.98 11.16
C HIS A 285 -23.13 -0.19 10.25
N PRO A 286 -23.97 0.04 9.22
CA PRO A 286 -24.63 -1.05 8.51
C PRO A 286 -23.73 -1.79 7.52
N LYS A 287 -22.60 -1.23 7.09
CA LYS A 287 -21.81 -1.77 5.96
C LYS A 287 -20.38 -2.20 6.32
N LEU A 288 -19.95 -1.99 7.56
CA LEU A 288 -18.56 -2.25 7.92
C LEU A 288 -18.32 -3.76 8.01
N GLN A 289 -17.35 -4.26 7.23
CA GLN A 289 -17.00 -5.67 7.13
C GLN A 289 -15.63 -5.98 7.73
N SER A 290 -14.70 -5.03 7.70
CA SER A 290 -13.36 -5.18 8.26
C SER A 290 -13.04 -4.03 9.20
N LEU A 291 -12.59 -4.39 10.41
CA LEU A 291 -12.12 -3.45 11.42
C LEU A 291 -10.73 -3.85 11.89
N ARG A 292 -9.73 -3.00 11.60
CA ARG A 292 -8.36 -3.15 12.05
C ARG A 292 -8.05 -2.07 13.09
N MET A 293 -7.53 -2.47 14.24
CA MET A 293 -7.18 -1.56 15.32
C MET A 293 -5.74 -1.83 15.77
N SER A 294 -4.95 -0.76 15.86
CA SER A 294 -3.61 -0.81 16.44
C SER A 294 -3.48 0.20 17.58
N GLY A 295 -3.07 -0.26 18.75
CA GLY A 295 -2.67 0.62 19.83
C GLY A 295 -1.27 1.22 19.62
N HIS A 296 -0.92 2.20 20.46
CA HIS A 296 0.40 2.84 20.45
C HIS A 296 1.38 2.06 21.34
N LEU A 297 2.57 1.75 20.84
CA LEU A 297 3.58 0.91 21.53
C LEU A 297 4.10 1.45 22.88
N LEU A 298 3.81 2.71 23.22
CA LEU A 298 4.42 3.43 24.35
C LEU A 298 3.56 3.47 25.62
N LEU A 299 2.32 2.96 25.57
CA LEU A 299 1.41 2.97 26.73
C LEU A 299 1.10 1.52 27.15
N ASP A 300 1.68 1.10 28.27
CA ASP A 300 1.49 -0.23 28.88
C ASP A 300 0.15 -0.33 29.66
N SER A 301 -0.61 0.78 29.70
CA SER A 301 -1.87 0.88 30.41
C SER A 301 -3.00 0.21 29.63
N THR A 302 -3.75 -0.61 30.35
CA THR A 302 -4.99 -1.27 29.92
C THR A 302 -5.93 -0.25 29.29
N VAL A 303 -5.98 -0.22 27.97
CA VAL A 303 -6.98 0.59 27.27
C VAL A 303 -8.29 -0.17 27.34
N ASN A 304 -9.02 0.00 28.45
CA ASN A 304 -10.37 -0.52 28.57
C ASN A 304 -11.30 0.47 27.86
N LEU A 305 -11.59 0.15 26.61
CA LEU A 305 -12.02 1.14 25.63
C LEU A 305 -13.47 1.54 25.76
N GLY A 306 -14.35 0.68 26.27
CA GLY A 306 -15.79 0.83 26.07
C GLY A 306 -16.22 0.92 24.60
N LEU A 307 -15.29 0.84 23.64
CA LEU A 307 -15.52 0.90 22.19
C LEU A 307 -16.51 -0.17 21.77
N PHE A 308 -16.26 -1.40 22.23
CA PHE A 308 -17.14 -2.52 21.98
C PHE A 308 -18.47 -2.39 22.71
N ASN A 309 -18.64 -1.50 23.68
CA ASN A 309 -19.94 -1.24 24.30
C ASN A 309 -20.73 -0.19 23.51
N THR A 310 -20.07 0.68 22.76
CA THR A 310 -20.70 1.83 22.07
C THR A 310 -21.03 1.58 20.61
N ILE A 311 -20.64 0.45 20.02
CA ILE A 311 -20.90 0.17 18.59
C ILE A 311 -21.63 -1.14 18.33
N THR A 312 -22.36 -1.19 17.22
CA THR A 312 -23.02 -2.39 16.70
C THR A 312 -22.71 -2.48 15.20
N LEU A 313 -22.08 -3.58 14.78
CA LEU A 313 -21.55 -3.74 13.41
C LEU A 313 -22.09 -5.03 12.78
N PRO A 314 -23.34 -5.04 12.29
CA PRO A 314 -24.05 -6.26 11.91
C PRO A 314 -23.45 -7.03 10.72
N ASN A 315 -22.61 -6.40 9.90
CA ASN A 315 -21.99 -7.03 8.73
C ASN A 315 -20.48 -7.28 8.90
N LEU A 316 -19.97 -7.19 10.13
CA LEU A 316 -18.55 -7.37 10.42
C LEU A 316 -18.12 -8.83 10.22
N ARG A 317 -17.08 -9.03 9.41
CA ARG A 317 -16.50 -10.34 9.07
C ARG A 317 -15.11 -10.52 9.65
N THR A 318 -14.31 -9.45 9.65
CA THR A 318 -12.91 -9.51 10.08
C THR A 318 -12.63 -8.46 11.15
N VAL A 319 -12.04 -8.90 12.25
CA VAL A 319 -11.48 -8.02 13.27
C VAL A 319 -10.00 -8.34 13.40
N GLU A 320 -9.16 -7.32 13.29
CA GLU A 320 -7.74 -7.44 13.54
C GLU A 320 -7.28 -6.44 14.58
N VAL A 321 -6.54 -6.94 15.56
CA VAL A 321 -6.08 -6.14 16.70
C VAL A 321 -4.59 -6.33 16.95
N ARG A 322 -3.89 -5.21 17.15
CA ARG A 322 -2.45 -5.17 17.38
C ARG A 322 -2.10 -4.15 18.46
N ASN A 323 -1.07 -4.44 19.26
CA ASN A 323 -0.53 -3.52 20.27
C ASN A 323 -1.58 -2.92 21.24
N MET A 324 -2.64 -3.67 21.57
CA MET A 324 -3.75 -3.18 22.41
C MET A 324 -3.56 -3.42 23.91
N GLY A 325 -2.45 -4.04 24.34
CA GLY A 325 -2.28 -4.42 25.74
C GLY A 325 -3.25 -5.55 26.12
N GLN A 326 -4.05 -5.37 27.18
CA GLN A 326 -5.01 -6.39 27.63
C GLN A 326 -6.25 -6.44 26.73
N TRP A 327 -6.59 -7.62 26.22
CA TRP A 327 -7.78 -7.82 25.39
C TRP A 327 -9.10 -7.69 26.20
N PRO A 328 -10.05 -6.81 25.82
CA PRO A 328 -11.34 -6.65 26.48
C PRO A 328 -12.32 -7.79 26.12
N HIS A 329 -12.03 -8.98 26.65
CA HIS A 329 -12.73 -10.23 26.33
C HIS A 329 -14.25 -10.17 26.51
N GLU A 330 -14.72 -9.69 27.66
CA GLU A 330 -16.16 -9.63 27.98
C GLU A 330 -16.90 -8.60 27.12
N GLU A 331 -16.30 -7.42 26.90
CA GLU A 331 -16.90 -6.39 26.04
C GLU A 331 -17.03 -6.90 24.60
N PHE A 332 -16.00 -7.60 24.10
CA PHE A 332 -16.04 -8.16 22.76
C PHE A 332 -17.13 -9.24 22.61
N LYS A 333 -17.29 -10.14 23.60
CA LYS A 333 -18.38 -11.14 23.58
C LYS A 333 -19.76 -10.47 23.56
N ALA A 334 -19.95 -9.46 24.41
CA ALA A 334 -21.19 -8.69 24.44
C ALA A 334 -21.44 -7.97 23.10
N PHE A 335 -20.39 -7.42 22.49
CA PHE A 335 -20.43 -6.80 21.18
C PHE A 335 -20.82 -7.75 20.06
N VAL A 336 -20.22 -8.94 19.97
CA VAL A 336 -20.54 -9.92 18.93
C VAL A 336 -21.98 -10.41 19.09
N THR A 337 -22.40 -10.67 20.33
CA THR A 337 -23.77 -11.08 20.66
C THR A 337 -24.78 -9.99 20.26
N ARG A 338 -24.48 -8.72 20.57
CA ARG A 338 -25.34 -7.57 20.23
C ARG A 338 -25.36 -7.28 18.73
N SER A 339 -24.23 -7.42 18.05
CA SER A 339 -24.12 -7.14 16.62
C SER A 339 -24.68 -8.24 15.74
N GLN A 340 -24.75 -9.48 16.24
CA GLN A 340 -25.16 -10.66 15.46
C GLN A 340 -24.42 -10.75 14.12
N CYS A 341 -23.14 -10.40 14.13
CA CYS A 341 -22.35 -10.28 12.91
C CYS A 341 -21.86 -11.65 12.42
N PRO A 342 -21.70 -11.84 11.10
CA PRO A 342 -21.14 -13.05 10.51
C PRO A 342 -19.61 -13.02 10.62
N LEU A 343 -19.08 -13.03 11.84
CA LEU A 343 -17.64 -12.94 12.08
C LEU A 343 -16.94 -14.20 11.60
N GLU A 344 -16.02 -14.02 10.65
CA GLU A 344 -15.25 -15.09 9.99
C GLU A 344 -13.83 -15.18 10.55
N SER A 345 -13.19 -14.05 10.89
CA SER A 345 -11.81 -14.03 11.32
C SER A 345 -11.57 -13.03 12.45
N LEU A 346 -10.90 -13.50 13.52
CA LEU A 346 -10.39 -12.69 14.61
C LEU A 346 -8.86 -12.86 14.69
N ILE A 347 -8.15 -11.80 14.32
CA ILE A 347 -6.70 -11.79 14.16
C ILE A 347 -6.07 -11.02 15.32
N PHE A 348 -5.23 -11.70 16.09
CA PHE A 348 -4.43 -11.11 17.14
C PHE A 348 -2.99 -10.99 16.70
N GLY A 349 -2.52 -9.77 16.45
CA GLY A 349 -1.10 -9.53 16.21
C GLY A 349 -0.30 -9.30 17.50
N GLY A 350 0.97 -8.93 17.33
CA GLY A 350 1.89 -8.64 18.42
C GLY A 350 1.36 -7.59 19.42
N GLY A 351 1.71 -7.74 20.71
CA GLY A 351 1.37 -6.78 21.75
C GLY A 351 -0.05 -6.89 22.32
N VAL A 352 -0.77 -7.99 22.05
CA VAL A 352 -2.09 -8.26 22.63
C VAL A 352 -2.02 -9.41 23.64
N ARG A 353 -2.28 -9.09 24.92
CA ARG A 353 -2.37 -10.02 26.06
C ARG A 353 -3.77 -10.63 26.12
N LYS A 354 -3.82 -11.96 26.04
CA LYS A 354 -5.02 -12.81 26.06
C LYS A 354 -4.64 -14.18 26.63
N THR A 355 -5.61 -14.93 27.14
CA THR A 355 -5.37 -16.29 27.68
C THR A 355 -5.88 -17.36 26.72
N ASP A 356 -5.30 -18.57 26.81
CA ASP A 356 -5.76 -19.71 26.03
C ASP A 356 -7.21 -20.09 26.34
N GLN A 357 -7.65 -19.86 27.59
CA GLN A 357 -9.04 -20.05 28.00
C GLN A 357 -9.99 -19.12 27.23
N GLN A 358 -9.62 -17.86 27.01
CA GLN A 358 -10.41 -16.91 26.22
C GLN A 358 -10.51 -17.33 24.76
N LEU A 359 -9.40 -17.82 24.19
CA LEU A 359 -9.37 -18.34 22.81
C LEU A 359 -10.25 -19.59 22.65
N ALA A 360 -10.16 -20.52 23.60
CA ALA A 360 -11.01 -21.71 23.63
C ALA A 360 -12.48 -21.33 23.73
N GLU A 361 -12.82 -20.33 24.54
CA GLU A 361 -14.19 -19.83 24.65
C GLU A 361 -14.71 -19.29 23.30
N TYR A 362 -13.90 -18.51 22.57
CA TYR A 362 -14.30 -18.05 21.23
C TYR A 362 -14.53 -19.19 20.24
N ALA A 363 -13.66 -20.21 20.24
CA ALA A 363 -13.84 -21.38 19.39
C ALA A 363 -15.14 -22.15 19.72
N THR A 364 -15.57 -22.13 20.99
CA THR A 364 -16.86 -22.75 21.39
C THR A 364 -18.08 -21.91 21.05
N LEU A 365 -18.00 -20.59 21.25
CA LEU A 365 -19.12 -19.66 21.00
C LEU A 365 -19.34 -19.40 19.51
N PHE A 366 -18.26 -19.42 18.72
CA PHE A 366 -18.27 -19.08 17.30
C PHE A 366 -17.51 -20.16 16.50
N PRO A 367 -18.13 -21.31 16.21
CA PRO A 367 -17.43 -22.46 15.61
C PRO A 367 -16.87 -22.21 14.21
N SER A 368 -17.44 -21.24 13.48
CA SER A 368 -16.97 -20.81 12.15
C SER A 368 -15.87 -19.75 12.19
N LEU A 369 -15.47 -19.29 13.38
CA LEU A 369 -14.49 -18.23 13.55
C LEU A 369 -13.06 -18.78 13.38
N GLU A 370 -12.33 -18.23 12.42
CA GLU A 370 -10.90 -18.44 12.29
C GLU A 370 -10.16 -17.55 13.29
N LEU A 371 -9.46 -18.19 14.24
CA LEU A 371 -8.60 -17.50 15.21
C LEU A 371 -7.17 -17.53 14.71
N VAL A 372 -6.66 -16.36 14.30
CA VAL A 372 -5.29 -16.23 13.81
C VAL A 372 -4.45 -15.49 14.85
N THR A 373 -3.34 -16.10 15.27
CA THR A 373 -2.34 -15.45 16.10
C THR A 373 -1.10 -15.20 15.27
N ASP A 374 -0.85 -13.93 14.94
CA ASP A 374 0.32 -13.51 14.17
C ASP A 374 1.34 -12.86 15.12
N PRO A 375 2.39 -13.59 15.56
CA PRO A 375 3.40 -13.04 16.45
C PRO A 375 4.31 -12.02 15.75
N THR A 376 4.23 -11.88 14.41
CA THR A 376 5.12 -10.98 13.70
C THR A 376 4.80 -9.52 14.03
N ARG A 377 5.83 -8.78 14.47
CA ARG A 377 5.83 -7.32 14.44
C ARG A 377 5.90 -6.87 12.99
N SER A 378 4.81 -6.99 12.25
CA SER A 378 4.67 -6.35 10.95
C SER A 378 5.00 -4.86 11.14
N ARG A 379 5.99 -4.37 10.38
CA ARG A 379 6.36 -2.95 10.29
C ARG A 379 5.16 -2.17 9.74
N PHE A 380 4.25 -1.74 10.62
CA PHE A 380 3.60 -0.48 10.33
C PHE A 380 4.73 0.53 10.35
N TYR A 381 4.99 1.14 9.19
CA TYR A 381 5.90 2.25 9.10
C TYR A 381 5.39 3.30 10.10
N PHE A 382 6.28 3.68 11.02
CA PHE A 382 6.10 4.70 12.04
C PHE A 382 6.49 6.06 11.47
#